data_AF-M5VDV7-F1
#
_entry.id   AF-M5VDV7-F1
#
_cell.length_a   1.000
_cell.length_b   1.000
_cell.length_c   1.000
_cell.angle_alpha   90.00
_cell.angle_beta   90.00
_cell.angle_gamma   90.00
#
_symmetry.space_group_name_H-M   'P 1'
#
loop_
_entity.id
_entity.type
_entity.pdbx_description
1 polymer ?
#
loop_
_entity_poly.entity_id
_entity_poly.type
_entity_poly.pdbx_seq_one_letter_code
_entity_poly.pdbx_strand_id
1 'polypeptide(L)'
;MSFSDDQKSRVFLSKRIAILSIWACCTIHSSCRTLESFFETVILTGGVDSTQLNFFTKYTPLENAIRSNAGLKTPQDNDLRVNQDPPKSVAFYTVGSIPRRLPGFPFTGYFKFLNYVAYGFTITFPRSFRGNLLNFPDDGRIHSNSVEQALYRLYPLPDPFARKMEYLYMDYQFYGTLYLGFWELQNWNLGIGINLGYSVYDFDILERGFRVSTTRNQTRAIAGFKVLYEYNIGRFFKDTIFYNLYLYVELSSIGNREYVDRDIFNIGNFGKTPLTQTIPTSNGEGYHDLYLTMNTFRIGIRKEIQLSRLTSDDLLRKESGPGVESSPPKPTEPVPPKI
;
A
#
# COMPACT_ATOMS: atom_id res chain seq x y z
N MET A 1 5.23 -0.33 44.52
CA MET A 1 4.40 0.71 43.85
C MET A 1 5.33 1.60 43.03
N SER A 2 5.40 1.38 41.72
CA SER A 2 6.18 2.20 40.79
C SER A 2 5.46 2.16 39.43
N PHE A 3 4.53 3.09 39.24
CA PHE A 3 3.99 3.48 37.95
C PHE A 3 4.63 4.85 37.65
N SER A 4 5.64 4.94 36.79
CA SER A 4 6.19 6.25 36.42
C SER A 4 6.94 6.29 35.08
N ASP A 5 7.54 5.19 34.62
CA ASP A 5 8.38 5.26 33.40
C ASP A 5 7.59 5.06 32.10
N ASP A 6 6.54 4.23 32.12
CA ASP A 6 5.73 3.92 30.94
C ASP A 6 4.86 5.10 30.48
N GLN A 7 4.41 5.92 31.44
CA GLN A 7 3.58 7.09 31.17
C GLN A 7 4.42 8.26 30.60
N LYS A 8 5.68 8.41 31.04
CA LYS A 8 6.63 9.38 30.49
C LYS A 8 7.05 9.03 29.07
N SER A 9 7.29 7.75 28.79
CA SER A 9 7.60 7.24 27.44
C SER A 9 6.50 7.59 26.42
N ARG A 10 5.23 7.32 26.77
CA ARG A 10 4.07 7.63 25.91
C ARG A 10 3.89 9.13 25.65
N VAL A 11 4.11 9.97 26.66
CA VAL A 11 4.03 11.44 26.52
C VAL A 11 5.19 11.99 25.68
N PHE A 12 6.38 11.40 25.76
CA PHE A 12 7.52 11.79 24.91
C PHE A 12 7.32 11.37 23.45
N LEU A 13 6.74 10.19 23.22
CA LEU A 13 6.44 9.70 21.86
C LEU A 13 5.33 10.53 21.20
N SER A 14 4.26 10.88 21.94
CA SER A 14 3.18 11.73 21.41
C SER A 14 3.66 13.15 21.11
N LYS A 15 4.58 13.70 21.92
CA LYS A 15 5.24 14.97 21.63
C LYS A 15 6.10 14.91 20.36
N ARG A 16 6.83 13.82 20.12
CA ARG A 16 7.61 13.66 18.87
C ARG A 16 6.74 13.53 17.63
N ILE A 17 5.60 12.83 17.73
CA ILE A 17 4.62 12.69 16.63
C ILE A 17 3.94 14.04 16.37
N ALA A 18 3.54 14.76 17.42
CA ALA A 18 3.00 16.11 17.30
C ALA A 18 4.02 17.07 16.67
N ILE A 19 5.30 16.98 17.05
CA ILE A 19 6.37 17.77 16.46
C ILE A 19 6.58 17.38 14.99
N LEU A 20 6.56 16.10 14.61
CA LEU A 20 6.67 15.67 13.21
C LEU A 20 5.45 16.08 12.38
N SER A 21 4.24 16.03 12.93
CA SER A 21 3.03 16.50 12.24
C SER A 21 2.98 18.02 12.13
N ILE A 22 3.47 18.74 13.15
CA ILE A 22 3.64 20.19 13.11
C ILE A 22 4.74 20.55 12.12
N TRP A 23 5.84 19.80 12.05
CA TRP A 23 6.91 20.05 11.09
C TRP A 23 6.47 19.75 9.64
N ALA A 24 5.69 18.69 9.44
CA ALA A 24 5.02 18.42 8.16
C ALA A 24 4.01 19.54 7.81
N CYS A 25 3.19 20.00 8.75
CA CYS A 25 2.28 21.14 8.52
C CYS A 25 3.01 22.48 8.31
N CYS A 26 4.11 22.74 9.01
CA CYS A 26 4.89 23.97 8.90
C CYS A 26 5.77 23.98 7.64
N THR A 27 6.21 22.83 7.14
CA THR A 27 6.84 22.72 5.81
C THR A 27 5.82 22.89 4.68
N ILE A 28 4.55 22.52 4.91
CA ILE A 28 3.42 22.85 4.02
C ILE A 28 3.08 24.37 4.08
N HIS A 29 3.23 25.03 5.23
CA HIS A 29 2.96 26.47 5.39
C HIS A 29 4.09 27.40 4.94
N SER A 30 5.34 26.95 4.92
CA SER A 30 6.50 27.77 4.49
C SER A 30 6.68 27.83 2.97
N SER A 31 5.85 27.10 2.21
CA SER A 31 5.69 27.29 0.77
C SER A 31 4.25 27.74 0.53
N CYS A 32 4.03 29.02 0.23
CA CYS A 32 2.75 29.57 -0.22
C CYS A 32 2.34 28.97 -1.57
N ARG A 33 2.02 27.69 -1.58
CA ARG A 33 1.51 26.92 -2.70
C ARG A 33 0.14 26.43 -2.28
N THR A 34 -0.90 26.98 -2.90
CA THR A 34 -2.30 26.62 -2.65
C THR A 34 -2.53 25.13 -2.92
N LEU A 35 -3.54 24.54 -2.27
CA LEU A 35 -4.06 23.20 -2.60
C LEU A 35 -4.27 23.02 -4.11
N GLU A 36 -4.62 24.10 -4.79
CA GLU A 36 -4.74 24.21 -6.25
C GLU A 36 -3.46 23.78 -6.97
N SER A 37 -2.28 24.26 -6.54
CA SER A 37 -1.00 23.83 -7.11
C SER A 37 -0.67 22.35 -6.93
N PHE A 38 -1.30 21.69 -5.95
CA PHE A 38 -1.17 20.24 -5.75
C PHE A 38 -2.05 19.44 -6.71
N PHE A 39 -3.15 20.03 -7.20
CA PHE A 39 -4.08 19.43 -8.16
C PHE A 39 -3.91 19.95 -9.60
N GLU A 40 -3.00 20.90 -9.86
CA GLU A 40 -2.65 21.35 -11.22
C GLU A 40 -2.31 20.20 -12.17
N THR A 41 -1.73 19.12 -11.63
CA THR A 41 -1.37 17.92 -12.39
C THR A 41 -1.78 16.67 -11.64
N VAL A 42 -2.42 15.75 -12.36
CA VAL A 42 -2.85 14.46 -11.84
C VAL A 42 -2.27 13.35 -12.70
N ILE A 43 -1.82 12.30 -12.03
CA ILE A 43 -1.38 11.09 -12.69
C ILE A 43 -2.53 10.12 -12.73
N LEU A 44 -2.85 9.67 -13.93
CA LEU A 44 -3.65 8.48 -14.14
C LEU A 44 -2.72 7.32 -14.44
N THR A 45 -2.86 6.24 -13.67
CA THR A 45 -2.18 4.98 -13.99
C THR A 45 -3.22 3.91 -14.21
N GLY A 46 -3.05 3.11 -15.25
CA GLY A 46 -3.93 1.98 -15.53
C GLY A 46 -3.14 0.80 -16.06
N GLY A 47 -3.57 -0.41 -15.74
CA GLY A 47 -2.90 -1.62 -16.20
C GLY A 47 -3.38 -2.87 -15.48
N VAL A 48 -2.47 -3.82 -15.29
CA VAL A 48 -2.72 -5.09 -14.61
C VAL A 48 -2.00 -5.11 -13.28
N ASP A 49 -2.73 -5.47 -12.23
CA ASP A 49 -2.27 -5.68 -10.87
C ASP A 49 -2.35 -7.18 -10.57
N SER A 50 -1.22 -7.79 -10.26
CA SER A 50 -1.12 -9.14 -9.70
C SER A 50 -0.89 -9.04 -8.19
N THR A 51 -1.95 -9.21 -7.41
CA THR A 51 -1.89 -9.14 -5.94
C THR A 51 -2.06 -10.53 -5.33
N GLN A 52 -1.16 -10.89 -4.41
CA GLN A 52 -1.33 -12.02 -3.50
C GLN A 52 -1.77 -11.53 -2.12
N LEU A 53 -2.91 -12.06 -1.65
CA LEU A 53 -3.39 -11.85 -0.29
C LEU A 53 -2.87 -12.97 0.60
N ASN A 54 -2.30 -12.63 1.75
CA ASN A 54 -1.94 -13.59 2.77
C ASN A 54 -2.65 -13.21 4.08
N PHE A 55 -3.52 -14.11 4.52
CA PHE A 55 -4.24 -14.03 5.78
C PHE A 55 -3.50 -14.85 6.85
N PHE A 56 -3.36 -14.26 8.02
CA PHE A 56 -2.69 -14.86 9.15
C PHE A 56 -3.52 -14.72 10.42
N THR A 57 -3.30 -15.62 11.36
CA THR A 57 -3.86 -15.56 12.71
C THR A 57 -2.74 -15.70 13.74
N LYS A 58 -2.95 -15.15 14.93
CA LYS A 58 -1.96 -15.23 16.01
C LYS A 58 -2.13 -16.50 16.82
N TYR A 59 -1.01 -17.07 17.26
CA TYR A 59 -1.04 -18.16 18.21
C TYR A 59 -1.55 -17.69 19.58
N THR A 60 -2.38 -18.49 20.22
CA THR A 60 -2.77 -18.24 21.61
C THR A 60 -1.58 -18.48 22.56
N PRO A 61 -1.60 -17.95 23.80
CA PRO A 61 -0.54 -18.22 24.77
C PRO A 61 -0.31 -19.72 25.03
N LEU A 62 -1.39 -20.52 25.02
CA LEU A 62 -1.33 -21.97 25.19
C LEU A 62 -0.66 -22.65 23.98
N GLU A 63 -1.04 -22.28 22.75
CA GLU A 63 -0.39 -22.77 21.53
C GLU A 63 1.11 -22.44 21.52
N ASN A 64 1.47 -21.22 21.93
CA ASN A 64 2.86 -20.81 22.05
C ASN A 64 3.63 -21.64 23.09
N ALA A 65 3.03 -21.92 24.25
CA ALA A 65 3.64 -22.75 25.27
C ALA A 65 3.83 -24.20 24.82
N ILE A 66 2.87 -24.78 24.10
CA ILE A 66 2.99 -26.14 23.55
C ILE A 66 4.09 -26.16 22.48
N ARG A 67 4.06 -25.21 21.53
CA ARG A 67 5.01 -25.12 20.43
C ARG A 67 6.45 -24.93 20.90
N SER A 68 6.67 -24.10 21.92
CA SER A 68 8.02 -23.81 22.44
C SER A 68 8.58 -24.95 23.29
N ASN A 69 7.75 -25.67 24.03
CA ASN A 69 8.18 -26.75 24.93
C ASN A 69 8.23 -28.14 24.26
N ALA A 70 7.44 -28.39 23.21
CA ALA A 70 7.34 -29.69 22.54
C ALA A 70 8.46 -29.99 21.51
N GLY A 71 9.53 -29.18 21.47
CA GLY A 71 10.76 -29.54 20.75
C GLY A 71 10.85 -29.20 19.27
N LEU A 72 9.99 -28.32 18.73
CA LEU A 72 10.19 -27.76 17.39
C LEU A 72 11.33 -26.73 17.42
N LYS A 73 12.55 -27.19 17.13
CA LYS A 73 13.73 -26.35 16.93
C LYS A 73 13.56 -25.51 15.66
N THR A 74 13.28 -24.22 15.81
CA THR A 74 13.23 -23.10 14.84
C THR A 74 11.83 -22.52 14.64
N PRO A 75 11.70 -21.18 14.55
CA PRO A 75 10.40 -20.54 14.51
C PRO A 75 9.76 -20.79 13.13
N GLN A 76 8.94 -21.82 13.05
CA GLN A 76 7.77 -21.79 12.17
C GLN A 76 7.05 -20.48 12.54
N ASP A 77 6.88 -19.58 11.57
CA ASP A 77 6.45 -18.19 11.71
C ASP A 77 5.64 -17.84 12.98
N ASN A 78 5.82 -16.63 13.54
CA ASN A 78 5.04 -16.15 14.69
C ASN A 78 3.53 -16.09 14.43
N ASP A 79 3.10 -16.24 13.18
CA ASP A 79 1.71 -16.23 12.75
C ASP A 79 1.38 -17.52 12.01
N LEU A 80 0.14 -17.98 12.14
CA LEU A 80 -0.41 -19.10 11.39
C LEU A 80 -1.06 -18.57 10.11
N ARG A 81 -0.48 -18.89 8.95
CA ARG A 81 -1.09 -18.58 7.66
C ARG A 81 -2.31 -19.46 7.43
N VAL A 82 -3.45 -18.83 7.12
CA VAL A 82 -4.76 -19.53 6.97
C VAL A 82 -5.28 -19.53 5.53
N ASN A 83 -4.50 -19.09 4.56
CA ASN A 83 -4.84 -19.17 3.15
C ASN A 83 -3.62 -19.49 2.28
N GLN A 84 -3.83 -20.14 1.15
CA GLN A 84 -2.78 -20.43 0.17
C GLN A 84 -3.25 -20.10 -1.25
N ASP A 85 -3.78 -18.89 -1.42
CA ASP A 85 -4.27 -18.48 -2.73
C ASP A 85 -3.12 -18.07 -3.66
N PRO A 86 -3.18 -18.47 -4.95
CA PRO A 86 -2.28 -17.92 -5.95
C PRO A 86 -2.55 -16.42 -6.14
N PRO A 87 -1.55 -15.65 -6.64
CA PRO A 87 -1.76 -14.26 -7.00
C PRO A 87 -2.97 -14.08 -7.93
N LYS A 88 -3.76 -13.04 -7.69
CA LYS A 88 -4.92 -12.69 -8.50
C LYS A 88 -4.57 -11.52 -9.39
N SER A 89 -4.73 -11.70 -10.70
CA SER A 89 -4.52 -10.64 -11.68
C SER A 89 -5.84 -9.94 -11.98
N VAL A 90 -5.90 -8.64 -11.71
CA VAL A 90 -7.06 -7.78 -11.93
C VAL A 90 -6.62 -6.50 -12.65
N ALA A 91 -7.53 -5.89 -13.40
CA ALA A 91 -7.28 -4.54 -13.89
C ALA A 91 -7.20 -3.58 -12.70
N PHE A 92 -6.30 -2.59 -12.78
CA PHE A 92 -6.24 -1.53 -11.79
C PHE A 92 -6.26 -0.17 -12.46
N TYR A 93 -6.75 0.79 -11.70
CA TYR A 93 -6.67 2.19 -11.99
C TYR A 93 -6.23 2.92 -10.73
N THR A 94 -5.37 3.91 -10.86
CA THR A 94 -5.03 4.82 -9.78
C THR A 94 -5.03 6.26 -10.25
N VAL A 95 -5.34 7.14 -9.30
CA VAL A 95 -5.19 8.58 -9.42
C VAL A 95 -4.16 9.02 -8.39
N GLY A 96 -3.11 9.71 -8.81
CA GLY A 96 -2.05 10.10 -7.90
C GLY A 96 -1.43 11.45 -8.23
N SER A 97 -0.48 11.88 -7.40
CA SER A 97 0.33 13.06 -7.66
C SER A 97 1.69 12.69 -8.21
N ILE A 98 2.26 13.60 -8.98
CA ILE A 98 3.68 13.53 -9.36
C ILE A 98 4.53 13.48 -8.10
N PRO A 99 5.52 12.57 -8.01
CA PRO A 99 6.51 12.63 -6.94
C PRO A 99 7.17 14.01 -6.91
N ARG A 100 7.03 14.73 -5.80
CA ARG A 100 7.62 16.07 -5.62
C ARG A 100 8.83 16.01 -4.71
N ARG A 101 9.85 16.81 -5.01
CA ARG A 101 11.01 17.00 -4.15
C ARG A 101 10.61 17.73 -2.86
N LEU A 102 11.39 17.55 -1.80
CA LEU A 102 11.19 18.25 -0.54
C LEU A 102 11.32 19.79 -0.72
N PRO A 103 10.57 20.61 0.03
CA PRO A 103 10.70 22.06 0.02
C PRO A 103 12.14 22.50 0.34
N GLY A 104 12.71 23.41 -0.46
CA GLY A 104 14.11 23.84 -0.31
C GLY A 104 15.11 23.12 -1.23
N PHE A 105 14.63 22.24 -2.11
CA PHE A 105 15.44 21.69 -3.21
C PHE A 105 15.89 22.80 -4.19
N PRO A 106 17.15 22.78 -4.68
CA PRO A 106 18.19 21.80 -4.38
C PRO A 106 18.95 22.10 -3.08
N PHE A 107 19.15 21.06 -2.26
CA PHE A 107 19.96 21.14 -1.04
C PHE A 107 21.46 21.01 -1.35
N THR A 108 22.29 21.78 -0.66
CA THR A 108 23.75 21.73 -0.75
C THR A 108 24.38 21.27 0.58
N GLY A 109 25.66 20.89 0.57
CA GLY A 109 26.39 20.48 1.77
C GLY A 109 25.89 19.17 2.41
N TYR A 110 25.82 19.13 3.74
CA TYR A 110 25.44 17.95 4.52
C TYR A 110 24.05 17.39 4.15
N PHE A 111 23.11 18.26 3.77
CA PHE A 111 21.74 17.87 3.43
C PHE A 111 21.55 17.45 1.96
N LYS A 112 22.63 17.33 1.17
CA LYS A 112 22.56 16.93 -0.25
C LYS A 112 21.83 15.59 -0.47
N PHE A 113 21.85 14.68 0.51
CA PHE A 113 21.14 13.41 0.42
C PHE A 113 19.61 13.59 0.32
N LEU A 114 19.05 14.68 0.86
CA LEU A 114 17.61 14.98 0.78
C LEU A 114 17.15 15.28 -0.65
N ASN A 115 18.06 15.57 -1.58
CA ASN A 115 17.73 15.75 -2.99
C ASN A 115 17.14 14.48 -3.62
N TYR A 116 17.45 13.30 -3.07
CA TYR A 116 16.88 12.03 -3.52
C TYR A 116 15.55 11.70 -2.87
N VAL A 117 15.11 12.48 -1.87
CA VAL A 117 13.83 12.26 -1.21
C VAL A 117 12.72 12.93 -2.01
N ALA A 118 11.64 12.18 -2.24
CA ALA A 118 10.44 12.68 -2.89
C ALA A 118 9.19 12.17 -2.18
N TYR A 119 8.07 12.83 -2.37
CA TYR A 119 6.79 12.41 -1.82
C TYR A 119 5.67 12.51 -2.84
N GLY A 120 4.66 11.67 -2.71
CA GLY A 120 3.45 11.73 -3.52
C GLY A 120 2.28 11.02 -2.85
N PHE A 121 1.09 11.12 -3.42
CA PHE A 121 -0.09 10.39 -2.95
C PHE A 121 -0.69 9.54 -4.07
N THR A 122 -1.45 8.54 -3.68
CA THR A 122 -2.14 7.62 -4.60
C THR A 122 -3.48 7.21 -4.00
N ILE A 123 -4.52 7.32 -4.82
CA ILE A 123 -5.85 6.75 -4.63
C ILE A 123 -5.95 5.57 -5.58
N THR A 124 -6.22 4.39 -5.03
CA THR A 124 -6.45 3.16 -5.80
C THR A 124 -7.95 2.90 -5.88
N PHE A 125 -8.45 2.68 -7.10
CA PHE A 125 -9.84 2.27 -7.33
C PHE A 125 -10.15 0.92 -6.67
N PRO A 126 -11.43 0.60 -6.40
CA PRO A 126 -11.81 -0.63 -5.71
C PRO A 126 -11.25 -1.87 -6.38
N ARG A 127 -10.73 -2.78 -5.56
CA ARG A 127 -10.32 -4.12 -5.99
C ARG A 127 -11.10 -5.15 -5.20
N SER A 128 -11.47 -6.23 -5.88
CA SER A 128 -12.19 -7.35 -5.28
C SER A 128 -11.37 -8.63 -5.41
N PHE A 129 -11.29 -9.38 -4.32
CA PHE A 129 -10.54 -10.60 -4.19
C PHE A 129 -11.43 -11.70 -3.64
N ARG A 130 -11.31 -12.89 -4.24
CA ARG A 130 -12.02 -14.10 -3.82
C ARG A 130 -11.04 -15.25 -3.69
N GLY A 131 -11.14 -16.01 -2.62
CA GLY A 131 -10.26 -17.14 -2.33
C GLY A 131 -10.77 -17.97 -1.17
N ASN A 132 -9.91 -18.86 -0.65
CA ASN A 132 -10.30 -19.77 0.44
C ASN A 132 -9.44 -19.56 1.68
N LEU A 133 -10.11 -19.53 2.83
CA LEU A 133 -9.51 -19.73 4.14
C LEU A 133 -9.58 -21.23 4.50
N LEU A 134 -8.47 -21.77 4.97
CA LEU A 134 -8.30 -23.15 5.36
C LEU A 134 -8.12 -23.21 6.89
N ASN A 135 -8.86 -24.10 7.54
CA ASN A 135 -8.77 -24.35 8.98
C ASN A 135 -8.90 -23.07 9.83
N PHE A 136 -9.81 -22.18 9.42
CA PHE A 136 -10.12 -20.95 10.12
C PHE A 136 -11.62 -20.87 10.48
N PRO A 137 -11.99 -20.47 11.70
CA PRO A 137 -11.11 -20.20 12.86
C PRO A 137 -10.50 -21.47 13.48
N ASP A 138 -11.01 -22.64 13.09
CA ASP A 138 -10.53 -23.97 13.45
C ASP A 138 -10.67 -24.93 12.25
N ASP A 139 -10.27 -26.19 12.43
CA ASP A 139 -10.32 -27.22 11.39
C ASP A 139 -11.61 -28.07 11.40
N GLY A 140 -12.61 -27.69 12.19
CA GLY A 140 -13.90 -28.38 12.29
C GLY A 140 -13.95 -29.55 13.28
N ARG A 141 -12.84 -29.90 13.96
CA ARG A 141 -12.86 -30.92 15.01
C ARG A 141 -13.44 -30.38 16.31
N ILE A 142 -14.43 -31.09 16.84
CA ILE A 142 -14.98 -30.84 18.18
C ILE A 142 -13.89 -31.13 19.20
N HIS A 143 -13.58 -30.16 20.05
CA HIS A 143 -12.63 -30.30 21.15
C HIS A 143 -13.39 -30.28 22.47
N SER A 144 -12.94 -31.02 23.47
CA SER A 144 -13.55 -31.08 24.81
C SER A 144 -12.91 -30.08 25.78
N ASN A 145 -11.71 -29.62 25.48
CA ASN A 145 -10.91 -28.74 26.33
C ASN A 145 -9.98 -27.84 25.48
N SER A 146 -9.39 -26.82 26.12
CA SER A 146 -8.51 -25.83 25.46
C SER A 146 -7.18 -26.42 24.97
N VAL A 147 -6.70 -27.53 25.56
CA VAL A 147 -5.47 -28.21 25.12
C VAL A 147 -5.70 -28.90 23.78
N GLU A 148 -6.83 -29.58 23.63
CA GLU A 148 -7.25 -30.18 22.35
C GLU A 148 -7.45 -29.11 21.27
N GLN A 149 -8.10 -27.98 21.61
CA GLN A 149 -8.25 -26.84 20.70
C GLN A 149 -6.88 -26.34 20.19
N ALA A 150 -5.94 -26.11 21.11
CA ALA A 150 -4.61 -25.65 20.78
C ALA A 150 -3.84 -26.67 19.92
N LEU A 151 -3.93 -27.97 20.24
CA LEU A 151 -3.31 -29.04 19.45
C LEU A 151 -3.91 -29.14 18.05
N TYR A 152 -5.22 -29.02 17.90
CA TYR A 152 -5.88 -29.09 16.59
C TYR A 152 -5.49 -27.92 15.69
N ARG A 153 -5.28 -26.74 16.28
CA ARG A 153 -4.82 -25.57 15.54
C ARG A 153 -3.33 -25.61 15.19
N LEU A 154 -2.50 -26.20 16.06
CA LEU A 154 -1.08 -26.44 15.79
C LEU A 154 -0.86 -27.55 14.74
N TYR A 155 -1.74 -28.54 14.71
CA TYR A 155 -1.69 -29.69 13.80
C TYR A 155 -3.03 -29.83 13.06
N PRO A 156 -3.35 -28.89 12.15
CA PRO A 156 -4.64 -28.86 11.49
C PRO A 156 -4.77 -29.97 10.45
N LEU A 157 -6.01 -30.32 10.13
CA LEU A 157 -6.31 -31.31 9.10
C LEU A 157 -5.77 -30.89 7.72
N PRO A 158 -5.26 -31.84 6.90
CA PRO A 158 -4.79 -31.55 5.55
C PRO A 158 -5.96 -31.25 4.60
N ASP A 159 -5.66 -30.66 3.45
CA ASP A 159 -6.62 -30.11 2.47
C ASP A 159 -7.84 -30.96 2.05
N PRO A 160 -7.84 -32.30 2.01
CA PRO A 160 -9.09 -33.03 1.74
C PRO A 160 -10.05 -33.05 2.94
N PHE A 161 -9.55 -32.88 4.17
CA PHE A 161 -10.32 -32.95 5.41
C PHE A 161 -10.42 -31.60 6.15
N ALA A 162 -9.66 -30.60 5.70
CA ALA A 162 -9.67 -29.26 6.23
C ALA A 162 -11.05 -28.59 6.11
N ARG A 163 -11.44 -27.81 7.13
CA ARG A 163 -12.57 -26.88 7.03
C ARG A 163 -12.20 -25.79 6.03
N LYS A 164 -13.06 -25.58 5.02
CA LYS A 164 -12.86 -24.58 3.96
C LYS A 164 -13.95 -23.52 4.02
N MET A 165 -13.53 -22.27 4.12
CA MET A 165 -14.40 -21.12 3.99
C MET A 165 -13.95 -20.30 2.79
N GLU A 166 -14.90 -19.76 2.06
CA GLU A 166 -14.62 -18.82 0.99
C GLU A 166 -14.62 -17.41 1.56
N TYR A 167 -13.67 -16.56 1.14
CA TYR A 167 -13.68 -15.15 1.48
C TYR A 167 -13.94 -14.28 0.25
N LEU A 168 -14.61 -13.15 0.47
CA LEU A 168 -14.75 -12.05 -0.49
C LEU A 168 -14.22 -10.79 0.20
N TYR A 169 -13.07 -10.29 -0.26
CA TYR A 169 -12.44 -9.07 0.25
C TYR A 169 -12.48 -7.99 -0.81
N MET A 170 -13.00 -6.81 -0.47
CA MET A 170 -13.00 -5.65 -1.35
C MET A 170 -12.37 -4.48 -0.63
N ASP A 171 -11.45 -3.78 -1.29
CA ASP A 171 -10.75 -2.64 -0.69
C ASP A 171 -10.61 -1.43 -1.61
N TYR A 172 -10.68 -0.26 -0.99
CA TYR A 172 -10.32 1.04 -1.54
C TYR A 172 -9.11 1.52 -0.75
N GLN A 173 -8.07 2.01 -1.43
CA GLN A 173 -6.83 2.41 -0.76
C GLN A 173 -6.47 3.85 -1.06
N PHE A 174 -6.10 4.59 -0.02
CA PHE A 174 -5.49 5.90 -0.11
C PHE A 174 -4.19 5.91 0.67
N TYR A 175 -3.07 6.22 0.02
CA TYR A 175 -1.77 6.29 0.69
C TYR A 175 -0.87 7.37 0.12
N GLY A 176 -0.07 7.95 1.01
CA GLY A 176 1.11 8.73 0.66
C GLY A 176 2.32 7.82 0.52
N THR A 177 3.15 8.06 -0.49
CA THR A 177 4.46 7.44 -0.63
C THR A 177 5.54 8.45 -0.30
N LEU A 178 6.40 8.11 0.66
CA LEU A 178 7.67 8.78 0.89
C LEU A 178 8.78 7.97 0.21
N TYR A 179 9.29 8.48 -0.91
CA TYR A 179 10.45 7.91 -1.60
C TYR A 179 11.71 8.33 -0.86
N LEU A 180 12.41 7.36 -0.28
CA LEU A 180 13.70 7.55 0.38
C LEU A 180 14.83 7.70 -0.65
N GLY A 181 14.66 7.10 -1.83
CA GLY A 181 15.51 7.30 -2.99
C GLY A 181 14.66 7.41 -4.25
N PHE A 182 14.74 8.55 -4.93
CA PHE A 182 14.04 8.83 -6.17
C PHE A 182 14.99 9.48 -7.19
N TRP A 183 15.26 8.75 -8.26
CA TRP A 183 16.14 9.17 -9.35
C TRP A 183 15.31 9.47 -10.59
N GLU A 184 15.32 10.74 -11.01
CA GLU A 184 14.75 11.19 -12.28
C GLU A 184 15.91 11.26 -13.28
N LEU A 185 16.02 10.25 -14.12
CA LEU A 185 16.94 10.20 -15.24
C LEU A 185 16.20 10.66 -16.51
N GLN A 186 16.94 11.00 -17.55
CA GLN A 186 16.39 11.60 -18.79
C GLN A 186 15.17 10.86 -19.39
N ASN A 187 15.10 9.53 -19.25
CA ASN A 187 13.97 8.72 -19.73
C ASN A 187 13.44 7.73 -18.69
N TRP A 188 14.01 7.72 -17.48
CA TRP A 188 13.75 6.68 -16.49
C TRP A 188 13.49 7.32 -15.14
N ASN A 189 12.46 6.87 -14.44
CA ASN A 189 12.29 7.20 -13.03
C ASN A 189 12.42 5.93 -12.21
N LEU A 190 13.23 5.99 -11.16
CA LEU A 190 13.41 4.89 -10.22
C LEU A 190 13.10 5.40 -8.82
N GLY A 191 12.24 4.70 -8.09
CA GLY A 191 11.82 5.08 -6.74
C GLY A 191 11.85 3.90 -5.79
N ILE A 192 12.36 4.11 -4.58
CA ILE A 192 12.16 3.21 -3.45
C ILE A 192 11.64 4.00 -2.28
N GLY A 193 10.60 3.50 -1.63
CA GLY A 193 9.89 4.26 -0.62
C GLY A 193 8.99 3.43 0.27
N ILE A 194 8.35 4.17 1.16
CA ILE A 194 7.40 3.67 2.14
C ILE A 194 6.03 4.24 1.81
N ASN A 195 5.01 3.39 1.84
CA ASN A 195 3.62 3.79 1.74
C ASN A 195 3.02 3.88 3.14
N LEU A 196 2.28 4.96 3.43
CA LEU A 196 1.49 5.13 4.64
C LEU A 196 0.12 5.70 4.28
N GLY A 197 -0.94 5.13 4.84
CA GLY A 197 -2.28 5.59 4.55
C GLY A 197 -3.37 4.76 5.19
N TYR A 198 -4.53 4.75 4.54
CA TYR A 198 -5.72 4.05 5.00
C TYR A 198 -6.38 3.29 3.85
N SER A 199 -7.09 2.25 4.22
CA SER A 199 -7.95 1.48 3.33
C SER A 199 -9.33 1.35 3.93
N VAL A 200 -10.36 1.55 3.11
CA VAL A 200 -11.75 1.24 3.45
C VAL A 200 -12.07 -0.10 2.80
N TYR A 201 -12.60 -1.04 3.57
CA TYR A 201 -12.81 -2.41 3.10
C TYR A 201 -14.14 -3.01 3.53
N ASP A 202 -14.58 -3.95 2.70
CA ASP A 202 -15.65 -4.90 2.97
C ASP A 202 -15.05 -6.32 2.99
N PHE A 203 -15.52 -7.16 3.91
CA PHE A 203 -15.06 -8.53 4.03
C PHE A 203 -16.22 -9.46 4.40
N ASP A 204 -16.50 -10.42 3.52
CA ASP A 204 -17.46 -11.49 3.75
C ASP A 204 -16.75 -12.83 3.83
N ILE A 205 -17.27 -13.70 4.68
CA ILE A 205 -16.86 -15.10 4.77
C ILE A 205 -18.08 -15.98 4.55
N LEU A 206 -17.93 -16.96 3.68
CA LEU A 206 -18.95 -17.91 3.29
C LEU A 206 -18.50 -19.32 3.64
N GLU A 207 -19.38 -20.09 4.26
CA GLU A 207 -19.21 -21.51 4.50
C GLU A 207 -20.30 -22.27 3.74
N ARG A 208 -19.89 -23.18 2.85
CA ARG A 208 -20.83 -23.96 2.00
C ARG A 208 -21.83 -23.09 1.22
N GLY A 209 -21.40 -21.91 0.79
CA GLY A 209 -22.22 -20.94 0.04
C GLY A 209 -23.11 -20.03 0.89
N PHE A 210 -23.15 -20.21 2.22
CA PHE A 210 -23.88 -19.33 3.12
C PHE A 210 -22.94 -18.34 3.80
N ARG A 211 -23.32 -17.07 3.84
CA ARG A 211 -22.56 -16.03 4.54
C ARG A 211 -22.61 -16.28 6.05
N VAL A 212 -21.45 -16.54 6.65
CA VAL A 212 -21.30 -16.80 8.11
C VAL A 212 -20.72 -15.61 8.87
N SER A 213 -19.98 -14.73 8.20
CA SER A 213 -19.49 -13.47 8.77
C SER A 213 -19.49 -12.39 7.69
N THR A 214 -19.75 -11.15 8.11
CA THR A 214 -19.72 -9.98 7.24
C THR A 214 -19.24 -8.77 7.98
N THR A 215 -18.49 -7.94 7.28
CA THR A 215 -17.92 -6.71 7.80
C THR A 215 -17.93 -5.70 6.68
N ARG A 216 -18.48 -4.51 6.95
CA ARG A 216 -18.72 -3.48 5.95
C ARG A 216 -18.11 -2.16 6.36
N ASN A 217 -17.59 -1.44 5.36
CA ASN A 217 -17.10 -0.07 5.47
C ASN A 217 -16.12 0.12 6.64
N GLN A 218 -15.27 -0.88 6.88
CA GLN A 218 -14.27 -0.79 7.94
C GLN A 218 -13.05 -0.08 7.44
N THR A 219 -12.44 0.73 8.31
CA THR A 219 -11.22 1.46 7.99
C THR A 219 -10.02 0.74 8.60
N ARG A 220 -8.96 0.58 7.81
CA ARG A 220 -7.70 -0.04 8.21
C ARG A 220 -6.55 0.90 7.90
N ALA A 221 -5.66 1.11 8.85
CA ALA A 221 -4.39 1.79 8.58
C ALA A 221 -3.47 0.85 7.78
N ILE A 222 -2.89 1.34 6.69
CA ILE A 222 -2.00 0.58 5.82
C ILE A 222 -0.59 1.19 5.84
N ALA A 223 0.40 0.32 5.95
CA ALA A 223 1.81 0.66 5.82
C ALA A 223 2.49 -0.38 4.92
N GLY A 224 3.57 0.02 4.27
CA GLY A 224 4.25 -0.88 3.36
C GLY A 224 5.46 -0.29 2.66
N PHE A 225 6.06 -1.11 1.80
CA PHE A 225 7.14 -0.69 0.92
C PHE A 225 6.67 -0.59 -0.52
N LYS A 226 7.31 0.30 -1.28
CA LYS A 226 7.11 0.49 -2.71
C LYS A 226 8.45 0.60 -3.43
N VAL A 227 8.59 -0.15 -4.50
CA VAL A 227 9.60 0.02 -5.53
C VAL A 227 8.89 0.42 -6.82
N LEU A 228 9.36 1.47 -7.44
CA LEU A 228 8.81 2.08 -8.63
C LEU A 228 9.88 2.10 -9.72
N TYR A 229 9.49 1.71 -10.91
CA TYR A 229 10.25 1.85 -12.12
C TYR A 229 9.35 2.43 -13.20
N GLU A 230 9.84 3.44 -13.91
CA GLU A 230 9.13 4.06 -15.02
C GLU A 230 10.05 4.33 -16.19
N TYR A 231 9.55 4.12 -17.40
CA TYR A 231 10.27 4.43 -18.63
C TYR A 231 9.41 5.31 -19.53
N ASN A 232 9.94 6.46 -19.94
CA ASN A 232 9.25 7.41 -20.82
C ASN A 232 9.14 6.82 -22.24
N ILE A 233 7.99 6.24 -22.57
CA ILE A 233 7.65 5.79 -23.92
C ILE A 233 7.08 6.94 -24.77
N GLY A 234 6.58 8.00 -24.13
CA GLY A 234 6.10 9.22 -24.78
C GLY A 234 7.18 9.97 -25.57
N ARG A 235 8.46 9.71 -25.29
CA ARG A 235 9.60 10.20 -26.08
C ARG A 235 9.53 9.87 -27.57
N PHE A 236 8.79 8.82 -27.95
CA PHE A 236 8.59 8.41 -29.35
C PHE A 236 7.39 9.11 -30.01
N PHE A 237 6.59 9.84 -29.23
CA PHE A 237 5.34 10.49 -29.66
C PHE A 237 5.30 11.98 -29.27
N LYS A 238 6.43 12.69 -29.48
CA LYS A 238 6.66 14.06 -28.99
C LYS A 238 5.61 15.08 -29.41
N ASP A 239 5.06 14.92 -30.62
CA ASP A 239 4.10 15.88 -31.21
C ASP A 239 2.64 15.53 -30.93
N THR A 240 2.40 14.52 -30.08
CA THR A 240 1.05 14.04 -29.77
C THR A 240 0.72 14.29 -28.31
N ILE A 241 -0.56 14.12 -27.95
CA ILE A 241 -1.00 14.08 -26.56
C ILE A 241 -0.29 13.00 -25.72
N PHE A 242 0.51 12.10 -26.31
CA PHE A 242 1.22 11.00 -25.63
C PHE A 242 2.66 11.34 -25.20
N TYR A 243 3.16 12.57 -25.37
CA TYR A 243 4.57 12.92 -25.10
C TYR A 243 5.10 12.62 -23.68
N ASN A 244 4.24 12.66 -22.66
CA ASN A 244 4.55 12.32 -21.25
C ASN A 244 3.88 11.00 -20.81
N LEU A 245 3.90 10.00 -21.68
CA LEU A 245 3.43 8.64 -21.39
C LEU A 245 4.59 7.79 -20.86
N TYR A 246 4.36 7.07 -19.76
CA TYR A 246 5.37 6.22 -19.13
C TYR A 246 4.89 4.77 -19.05
N LEU A 247 5.75 3.82 -19.40
CA LEU A 247 5.61 2.44 -18.97
C LEU A 247 5.87 2.40 -17.47
N TYR A 248 4.96 1.76 -16.74
CA TYR A 248 4.90 1.76 -15.28
C TYR A 248 5.10 0.36 -14.75
N VAL A 249 6.02 0.19 -13.81
CA VAL A 249 6.19 -1.04 -13.03
C VAL A 249 6.27 -0.69 -11.55
N GLU A 250 5.41 -1.30 -10.73
CA GLU A 250 5.42 -1.15 -9.27
C GLU A 250 5.48 -2.52 -8.60
N LEU A 251 6.38 -2.65 -7.63
CA LEU A 251 6.33 -3.71 -6.62
C LEU A 251 5.97 -3.07 -5.29
N SER A 252 4.92 -3.55 -4.65
CA SER A 252 4.56 -3.07 -3.32
C SER A 252 4.14 -4.22 -2.40
N SER A 253 4.48 -4.07 -1.12
CA SER A 253 4.02 -4.96 -0.06
C SER A 253 3.35 -4.09 0.99
N ILE A 254 2.04 -4.24 1.12
CA ILE A 254 1.20 -3.47 2.04
C ILE A 254 0.58 -4.45 3.02
N GLY A 255 0.81 -4.27 4.31
CA GLY A 255 0.34 -5.27 5.24
C GLY A 255 0.43 -4.87 6.69
N ASN A 256 -0.32 -5.61 7.48
CA ASN A 256 -0.27 -5.62 8.92
C ASN A 256 0.24 -6.99 9.34
N ARG A 257 1.57 -7.16 9.27
CA ARG A 257 2.24 -8.28 9.91
C ARG A 257 3.15 -7.66 10.94
N GLU A 258 2.99 -8.06 12.20
CA GLU A 258 3.87 -7.63 13.27
C GLU A 258 5.21 -8.35 13.08
N TYR A 259 6.05 -7.80 12.19
CA TYR A 259 7.35 -8.36 11.90
C TYR A 259 8.32 -7.84 12.96
N VAL A 260 8.40 -8.58 14.06
CA VAL A 260 9.42 -8.42 15.12
C VAL A 260 9.25 -7.12 15.94
N ASP A 261 9.64 -7.13 17.20
CA ASP A 261 9.79 -5.94 18.08
C ASP A 261 10.63 -4.78 17.47
N ARG A 262 11.19 -4.97 16.28
CA ARG A 262 11.97 -4.01 15.49
C ARG A 262 11.24 -3.51 14.26
N ASP A 263 9.91 -3.50 14.29
CA ASP A 263 9.11 -2.98 13.19
C ASP A 263 9.40 -1.48 13.01
N ILE A 264 10.05 -1.12 11.90
CA ILE A 264 10.38 0.27 11.53
C ILE A 264 9.09 1.08 11.28
N PHE A 265 7.95 0.38 11.17
CA PHE A 265 6.61 0.93 10.99
C PHE A 265 5.78 1.01 12.27
N ASN A 266 6.36 0.82 13.46
CA ASN A 266 5.69 1.10 14.75
C ASN A 266 5.31 2.60 14.95
N ILE A 267 5.50 3.44 13.94
CA ILE A 267 5.09 4.84 13.94
C ILE A 267 3.56 4.88 13.91
N GLY A 268 2.93 5.09 15.07
CA GLY A 268 1.52 5.51 15.20
C GLY A 268 0.45 4.43 14.97
N ASN A 269 0.66 3.18 15.42
CA ASN A 269 -0.29 2.05 15.21
C ASN A 269 -0.59 1.72 13.73
N PHE A 270 0.13 2.33 12.78
CA PHE A 270 0.01 1.99 11.36
C PHE A 270 0.47 0.55 11.15
N GLY A 271 -0.38 -0.26 10.50
CA GLY A 271 -0.07 -1.67 10.26
C GLY A 271 -0.21 -2.60 11.46
N LYS A 272 -1.05 -2.26 12.47
CA LYS A 272 -1.45 -3.18 13.57
C LYS A 272 -2.95 -3.45 13.72
N THR A 273 -3.76 -2.98 12.77
CA THR A 273 -5.23 -3.13 12.77
C THR A 273 -5.70 -4.45 12.14
N PRO A 274 -6.11 -5.47 12.94
CA PRO A 274 -6.62 -6.72 12.40
C PRO A 274 -7.96 -6.52 11.67
N LEU A 275 -8.30 -7.47 10.82
CA LEU A 275 -9.64 -7.68 10.27
C LEU A 275 -10.39 -8.57 11.27
N THR A 276 -11.16 -7.96 12.17
CA THR A 276 -11.95 -8.72 13.14
C THR A 276 -13.14 -9.36 12.43
N GLN A 277 -13.36 -10.65 12.68
CA GLN A 277 -14.47 -11.43 12.12
C GLN A 277 -15.18 -12.19 13.22
N THR A 278 -16.50 -12.30 13.13
CA THR A 278 -17.31 -13.08 14.08
C THR A 278 -17.78 -14.35 13.40
N ILE A 279 -17.03 -15.43 13.58
CA ILE A 279 -17.31 -16.73 12.97
C ILE A 279 -17.46 -17.75 14.10
N PRO A 280 -18.48 -18.61 14.08
CA PRO A 280 -18.61 -19.68 15.06
C PRO A 280 -17.52 -20.75 14.87
N THR A 281 -16.81 -21.06 15.95
CA THR A 281 -15.99 -22.26 16.07
C THR A 281 -16.87 -23.52 16.17
N SER A 282 -16.23 -24.68 16.10
CA SER A 282 -16.89 -25.99 16.22
C SER A 282 -17.65 -26.17 17.54
N ASN A 283 -17.31 -25.38 18.57
CA ASN A 283 -17.95 -25.38 19.88
C ASN A 283 -18.82 -24.13 20.15
N GLY A 284 -19.00 -23.26 19.15
CA GLY A 284 -19.85 -22.07 19.25
C GLY A 284 -19.19 -20.83 19.86
N GLU A 285 -17.86 -20.85 20.11
CA GLU A 285 -17.11 -19.64 20.45
C GLU A 285 -16.97 -18.73 19.21
N GLY A 286 -16.71 -17.44 19.43
CA GLY A 286 -16.58 -16.49 18.33
C GLY A 286 -15.67 -15.30 18.64
N TYR A 287 -15.54 -14.44 17.64
CA TYR A 287 -14.54 -13.37 17.47
C TYR A 287 -13.13 -13.88 17.22
N HIS A 288 -12.65 -13.63 16.01
CA HIS A 288 -11.33 -14.02 15.55
C HIS A 288 -10.69 -12.90 14.74
N ASP A 289 -9.43 -12.61 15.04
CA ASP A 289 -8.66 -11.59 14.34
C ASP A 289 -7.87 -12.22 13.17
N LEU A 290 -8.02 -11.61 12.00
CA LEU A 290 -7.23 -11.92 10.80
C LEU A 290 -6.29 -10.78 10.47
N TYR A 291 -5.03 -11.11 10.25
CA TYR A 291 -4.01 -10.19 9.77
C TYR A 291 -3.84 -10.37 8.27
N LEU A 292 -3.76 -9.28 7.52
CA LEU A 292 -3.69 -9.32 6.06
C LEU A 292 -2.43 -8.61 5.56
N THR A 293 -1.64 -9.31 4.75
CA THR A 293 -0.62 -8.71 3.88
C THR A 293 -0.98 -8.88 2.41
N MET A 294 -0.67 -7.86 1.62
CA MET A 294 -0.95 -7.77 0.20
C MET A 294 0.37 -7.50 -0.52
N ASN A 295 0.86 -8.50 -1.24
CA ASN A 295 2.04 -8.36 -2.09
C ASN A 295 1.57 -8.14 -3.53
N THR A 296 1.89 -7.00 -4.09
CA THR A 296 1.32 -6.46 -5.32
C THR A 296 2.43 -6.23 -6.33
N PHE A 297 2.25 -6.75 -7.54
CA PHE A 297 3.04 -6.40 -8.72
C PHE A 297 2.12 -5.74 -9.74
N ARG A 298 2.42 -4.50 -10.12
CA ARG A 298 1.65 -3.77 -11.14
C ARG A 298 2.52 -3.48 -12.35
N ILE A 299 1.94 -3.69 -13.52
CA ILE A 299 2.48 -3.25 -14.79
C ILE A 299 1.41 -2.51 -15.56
N GLY A 300 1.76 -1.38 -16.16
CA GLY A 300 0.77 -0.58 -16.87
C GLY A 300 1.35 0.64 -17.53
N ILE A 301 0.45 1.58 -17.79
CA ILE A 301 0.77 2.86 -18.39
C ILE A 301 0.41 3.95 -17.40
N ARG A 302 1.35 4.85 -17.19
CA ARG A 302 1.17 6.07 -16.42
C ARG A 302 1.10 7.26 -17.38
N LYS A 303 0.10 8.10 -17.16
CA LYS A 303 -0.07 9.36 -17.88
C LYS A 303 -0.22 10.50 -16.90
N GLU A 304 0.57 11.54 -17.10
CA GLU A 304 0.38 12.80 -16.41
C GLU A 304 -0.57 13.68 -17.23
N ILE A 305 -1.60 14.19 -16.55
CA ILE A 305 -2.62 15.09 -17.09
C ILE A 305 -2.52 16.40 -16.35
N GLN A 306 -2.38 17.49 -17.09
CA GLN A 306 -2.46 18.85 -16.55
C GLN A 306 -3.93 19.26 -16.51
N LEU A 307 -4.44 19.59 -15.32
CA LEU A 307 -5.81 20.02 -15.08
C LEU A 307 -6.00 21.53 -15.22
N SER A 308 -4.92 22.32 -15.15
CA SER A 308 -4.91 23.78 -15.31
C SER A 308 -4.12 24.22 -16.56
N ARG A 309 -4.31 25.48 -16.99
CA ARG A 309 -3.54 26.08 -18.10
C ARG A 309 -2.07 26.22 -17.70
N LEU A 310 -1.17 25.99 -18.67
CA LEU A 310 0.28 26.17 -18.54
C LEU A 310 0.61 27.46 -17.78
N THR A 311 1.22 27.31 -16.59
CA THR A 311 1.87 28.42 -15.89
C THR A 311 3.31 28.55 -16.40
N SER A 312 3.92 29.71 -16.19
CA SER A 312 5.29 30.04 -16.63
C SER A 312 6.33 29.01 -16.15
N ASP A 313 6.08 28.37 -15.00
CA ASP A 313 6.94 27.34 -14.41
C ASP A 313 6.92 26.02 -15.22
N ASP A 314 5.83 25.71 -15.92
CA ASP A 314 5.72 24.53 -16.80
C ASP A 314 6.51 24.70 -18.11
N LEU A 315 6.70 25.95 -18.57
CA LEU A 315 7.57 26.27 -19.70
C LEU A 315 9.05 26.06 -19.35
N LEU A 316 9.45 26.41 -18.12
CA LEU A 316 10.81 26.21 -17.60
C LEU A 316 11.14 24.74 -17.38
N ARG A 317 10.14 23.90 -17.04
CA ARG A 317 10.32 22.44 -17.00
C ARG A 317 10.58 21.85 -18.39
N LYS A 318 9.94 22.39 -19.43
CA LYS A 318 10.22 22.04 -20.83
C LYS A 318 11.66 22.38 -21.24
N GLU A 319 12.22 23.46 -20.70
CA GLU A 319 13.61 23.88 -20.94
C GLU A 319 14.66 23.09 -20.11
N SER A 320 14.25 22.40 -19.05
CA SER A 320 15.16 21.60 -18.20
C SER A 320 15.45 20.18 -18.72
N GLY A 321 14.73 19.74 -19.76
CA GLY A 321 15.14 18.61 -20.61
C GLY A 321 16.08 19.10 -21.71
N PRO A 322 16.92 18.24 -22.33
CA PRO A 322 17.91 18.70 -23.31
C PRO A 322 17.22 19.46 -24.43
N GLY A 323 17.66 20.71 -24.60
CA GLY A 323 17.07 21.69 -25.49
C GLY A 323 16.91 21.18 -26.90
N VAL A 324 15.70 21.34 -27.42
CA VAL A 324 15.46 21.44 -28.85
C VAL A 324 14.65 22.72 -29.00
N GLU A 325 15.28 23.74 -29.58
CA GLU A 325 14.58 24.89 -30.12
C GLU A 325 13.41 24.37 -30.96
N SER A 326 12.19 24.79 -30.62
CA SER A 326 11.05 24.54 -31.49
C SER A 326 11.38 25.14 -32.86
N SER A 327 11.42 24.30 -33.88
CA SER A 327 11.46 24.74 -35.27
C SER A 327 10.33 25.75 -35.47
N PRO A 328 10.56 26.87 -36.19
CA PRO A 328 9.52 27.85 -36.41
C PRO A 328 8.31 27.18 -37.07
N PRO A 329 7.08 27.63 -36.75
CA PRO A 329 5.88 27.05 -37.34
C PRO A 329 6.01 27.07 -38.87
N LYS A 330 5.77 25.91 -39.50
CA LYS A 330 5.65 25.83 -40.96
C LYS A 330 4.66 26.93 -41.40
N PRO A 331 5.02 27.80 -42.37
CA PRO A 331 4.07 28.76 -42.89
C PRO A 331 2.87 28.02 -43.44
N THR A 332 1.69 28.36 -42.93
CA THR A 332 0.41 27.88 -43.40
C THR A 332 0.30 28.19 -44.89
N GLU A 333 0.16 27.17 -45.73
CA GLU A 333 -0.16 27.37 -47.14
C GLU A 333 -1.47 28.18 -47.25
N PRO A 334 -1.53 29.22 -48.11
CA PRO A 334 -2.73 30.01 -48.27
C PRO A 334 -3.83 29.14 -48.89
N VAL A 335 -4.97 29.08 -48.20
CA VAL A 335 -6.21 28.48 -48.71
C VAL A 335 -6.58 29.16 -50.03
N PRO A 336 -6.83 28.43 -51.13
CA PRO A 336 -7.23 29.05 -52.39
C PRO A 336 -8.61 29.71 -52.24
N PRO A 337 -8.84 30.86 -52.90
CA PRO A 337 -10.13 31.53 -52.84
C PRO A 337 -11.21 30.62 -53.44
N LYS A 338 -12.33 30.51 -52.73
CA LYS A 338 -13.52 29.83 -53.24
C LYS A 338 -13.99 30.53 -54.52
N ILE A 339 -14.19 29.75 -55.59
CA ILE A 339 -14.87 30.15 -56.83
C ILE A 339 -16.36 30.28 -56.57
#